data_AF-M2WSE5-F1
#
_entry.id   AF-M2WSE5-F1
#
_cell.length_a   1.000
_cell.length_b   1.000
_cell.length_c   1.000
_cell.angle_alpha   90.00
_cell.angle_beta   90.00
_cell.angle_gamma   90.00
#
_symmetry.space_group_name_H-M   'P 1'
#
loop_
_entity.id
_entity.type
_entity.pdbx_description
1 polymer ?
#
loop_
_entity_poly.entity_id
_entity_poly.type
_entity_poly.pdbx_seq_one_letter_code
_entity_poly.pdbx_strand_id
1 'polypeptide(L)' 'MAALPGFTLPGDVSASARYYAQDITEPFVLTDGWMKVPSAHRLGVAPRGDVLGDVTTRTRWLPFR' A
#
# COMPACT_ATOMS: atom_id res chain seq x y z
N MET A 1 7.87 -2.44 7.86
CA MET A 1 8.41 -3.77 8.25
C MET A 1 9.75 -4.06 7.58
N ALA A 2 9.85 -4.09 6.24
CA ALA A 2 11.10 -4.42 5.54
C ALA A 2 12.29 -3.45 5.78
N ALA A 3 12.04 -2.28 6.37
CA ALA A 3 13.08 -1.32 6.76
C ALA A 3 13.60 -1.49 8.20
N LEU A 4 13.15 -2.51 8.93
CA LEU A 4 13.61 -2.76 10.30
C LEU A 4 15.03 -3.37 10.31
N PRO A 5 15.81 -3.16 11.39
CA PRO A 5 17.06 -3.86 11.58
C PRO A 5 16.90 -5.38 11.47
N GLY A 6 17.87 -6.06 10.86
CA GLY A 6 17.86 -7.51 10.65
C GLY A 6 17.25 -7.97 9.30
N PHE A 7 16.60 -7.08 8.55
CA PHE A 7 16.17 -7.35 7.17
C PHE A 7 17.32 -7.03 6.20
N THR A 8 18.25 -7.97 6.02
CA THR A 8 19.50 -7.77 5.27
C THR A 8 19.51 -8.33 3.84
N LEU A 9 18.45 -9.04 3.44
CA LEU A 9 18.24 -9.50 2.07
C LEU A 9 17.04 -8.75 1.46
N PRO A 10 17.02 -8.55 0.12
CA PRO A 10 15.86 -8.01 -0.55
C PRO A 10 14.60 -8.83 -0.22
N GLY A 11 13.56 -8.16 0.26
CA GLY A 11 12.26 -8.78 0.49
C GLY A 11 11.43 -8.84 -0.79
N ASP A 12 10.39 -9.66 -0.80
CA ASP A 12 9.36 -9.67 -1.86
C ASP A 12 8.37 -8.51 -1.65
N VAL A 13 8.88 -7.30 -1.83
CA VAL A 13 8.10 -6.06 -1.82
C VAL A 13 8.37 -5.36 -3.14
N SER A 14 7.32 -5.17 -3.94
CA SER A 14 7.42 -4.63 -5.30
C SER A 14 6.57 -3.39 -5.45
N ALA A 15 6.89 -2.54 -6.42
CA ALA A 15 6.05 -1.42 -6.80
C ALA A 15 4.63 -1.87 -7.14
N SER A 16 3.65 -1.01 -6.87
CA SER A 16 2.23 -1.28 -7.09
C SER A 16 1.95 -1.74 -8.53
N ALA A 17 2.60 -1.10 -9.50
CA ALA A 17 2.45 -1.37 -10.94
C ALA A 17 2.90 -2.77 -11.38
N ARG A 18 3.61 -3.53 -10.53
CA ARG A 18 3.92 -4.94 -10.80
C ARG A 18 2.64 -5.80 -10.83
N TYR A 19 1.66 -5.45 -10.01
CA TYR A 19 0.46 -6.27 -9.79
C TYR A 19 -0.82 -5.58 -10.25
N TYR A 20 -0.91 -4.27 -10.08
CA TYR A 20 -2.14 -3.52 -10.31
C TYR A 20 -1.91 -2.42 -11.35
N ALA A 21 -2.78 -2.34 -12.35
CA ALA A 21 -2.79 -1.21 -13.28
C ALA A 21 -3.08 0.12 -12.55
N GLN A 22 -3.88 0.06 -11.48
CA GLN A 22 -4.20 1.19 -10.62
C GLN A 22 -4.29 0.69 -9.17
N ASP A 23 -3.51 1.31 -8.28
CA ASP A 23 -3.57 1.03 -6.84
C ASP A 23 -4.71 1.82 -6.18
N ILE A 24 -5.29 1.28 -5.11
CA ILE A 24 -6.31 1.95 -4.30
C ILE A 24 -5.71 2.98 -3.34
N THR A 25 -4.38 3.08 -3.21
CA THR A 25 -3.70 4.18 -2.52
C THR A 25 -2.91 5.05 -3.50
N GLU A 26 -2.17 6.06 -3.00
CA GLU A 26 -1.07 6.61 -3.79
C GLU A 26 -0.09 5.46 -4.10
N PRO A 27 0.29 5.23 -5.37
CA PRO A 27 1.06 4.06 -5.74
C PRO A 27 2.48 4.13 -5.20
N PHE A 28 2.99 2.98 -4.78
CA PHE A 28 4.39 2.84 -4.46
C PHE A 28 5.20 2.66 -5.74
N VAL A 29 6.14 3.58 -5.97
CA VAL A 29 7.01 3.58 -7.14
C VAL A 29 8.41 3.13 -6.73
N LEU A 30 9.02 2.32 -7.59
CA LEU A 30 10.40 1.87 -7.44
C LEU A 30 11.32 2.94 -8.04
N THR A 31 12.35 3.33 -7.29
CA THR A 31 13.43 4.20 -7.76
C THR A 31 14.75 3.48 -7.52
N ASP A 32 15.46 3.14 -8.59
CA ASP A 32 16.76 2.46 -8.53
C ASP A 32 16.80 1.17 -7.69
N GLY A 33 15.71 0.38 -7.72
CA GLY A 33 15.59 -0.83 -6.90
C GLY A 33 15.11 -0.61 -5.47
N TRP A 34 14.84 0.65 -5.09
CA TRP A 34 14.39 1.02 -3.75
C TRP A 34 12.97 1.56 -3.75
N MET A 35 12.33 1.45 -2.59
CA MET A 35 11.02 2.03 -2.33
C MET A 35 11.09 2.87 -1.06
N LYS A 36 10.50 4.05 -1.09
CA LYS A 36 10.52 4.97 0.05
C LYS A 36 9.63 4.43 1.18
N VAL A 37 10.18 4.37 2.39
CA VAL A 37 9.40 4.05 3.60
C VAL A 37 8.44 5.21 3.89
N PRO A 38 7.12 4.97 4.04
CA PRO A 38 6.19 6.01 4.44
C PRO A 38 6.57 6.63 5.79
N SER A 39 6.56 7.96 5.86
CA SER A 39 6.94 8.72 7.06
C SER A 39 5.75 9.30 7.83
N ALA A 40 4.57 9.33 7.22
CA ALA A 40 3.36 9.79 7.88
C ALA A 40 2.85 8.76 8.90
N HIS A 41 2.06 9.22 9.87
CA HIS A 41 1.56 8.38 10.96
C HIS A 41 0.75 7.17 10.46
N ARG A 42 0.63 6.16 11.33
CA ARG A 42 -0.09 4.91 11.07
C ARG A 42 0.54 4.18 9.88
N LEU A 43 -0.23 3.86 8.84
CA LEU A 43 0.26 3.22 7.62
C LEU A 43 1.01 4.20 6.69
N GLY A 44 0.88 5.51 6.93
CA GLY A 44 1.45 6.55 6.07
C GLY A 44 0.77 6.73 4.71
N VAL A 45 -0.29 5.96 4.44
CA VAL A 45 -1.14 6.04 3.24
C VAL A 45 -2.61 5.84 3.64
N ALA A 46 -3.53 6.29 2.78
CA ALA A 46 -4.96 6.07 2.92
C ALA A 46 -5.56 5.63 1.57
N PRO A 47 -6.69 4.89 1.59
CA PRO A 47 -7.41 4.59 0.36
C PRO A 47 -7.87 5.87 -0.34
N ARG A 48 -7.69 5.90 -1.65
CA ARG A 48 -8.27 6.86 -2.57
C ARG A 48 -9.74 6.50 -2.78
N GLY A 49 -10.64 7.34 -2.28
CA GLY A 49 -12.08 7.02 -2.22
C GLY A 49 -12.73 6.80 -3.59
N ASP A 50 -12.27 7.50 -4.62
CA ASP A 50 -12.63 7.30 -6.02
C ASP A 50 -12.28 5.90 -6.50
N VAL A 51 -10.98 5.54 -6.43
CA VAL A 51 -10.48 4.26 -6.93
C VAL A 51 -11.04 3.09 -6.14
N LEU A 52 -11.09 3.22 -4.81
CA LEU A 52 -11.68 2.21 -3.95
C LEU A 52 -13.16 1.99 -4.31
N GLY A 53 -13.90 3.07 -4.58
CA GLY A 53 -15.30 3.02 -5.00
C GLY A 53 -15.48 2.18 -6.27
N ASP A 54 -14.66 2.43 -7.29
CA ASP A 54 -14.74 1.76 -8.59
C ASP A 54 -14.52 0.24 -8.51
N VAL A 55 -13.72 -0.22 -7.55
CA VAL A 55 -13.39 -1.66 -7.39
C VAL A 55 -14.13 -2.35 -6.24
N THR A 56 -14.97 -1.63 -5.51
CA THR A 56 -15.74 -2.20 -4.38
C THR A 56 -16.93 -3.01 -4.88
N THR A 57 -16.97 -4.31 -4.54
CA THR A 57 -18.09 -5.19 -4.92
C THR A 57 -19.16 -5.32 -3.84
N ARG A 58 -18.82 -5.06 -2.57
CA ARG A 58 -19.75 -5.12 -1.44
C ARG A 58 -19.21 -4.34 -0.23
N THR A 59 -20.12 -3.68 0.48
CA THR A 59 -19.85 -3.06 1.79
C THR A 59 -20.88 -3.50 2.80
N ARG A 60 -20.47 -3.72 4.07
CA ARG A 60 -21.38 -3.99 5.19
C ARG A 60 -20.87 -3.30 6.44
N TRP A 61 -21.74 -2.59 7.14
CA TRP A 61 -21.45 -2.06 8.47
C TRP A 61 -21.84 -3.06 9.56
N LEU A 62 -20.95 -3.29 10.53
CA LEU A 62 -21.20 -4.10 11.72
C LEU A 62 -21.17 -3.19 12.94
N PRO A 63 -22.26 -3.08 13.72
CA PRO A 63 -22.24 -2.29 14.93
C PRO A 63 -21.32 -2.96 15.97
N PHE A 64 -20.46 -2.18 16.61
CA PHE A 64 -19.76 -2.63 17.82
C PHE A 64 -20.79 -2.78 18.95
N ARG A 65 -20.81 -3.95 19.58
CA ARG A 65 -21.52 -4.21 20.84
C ARG A 65 -20.54 -4.17 21.99
#